data_AF-A0A034WKW8-F1
#
_entry.id   AF-A0A034WKW8-F1
#
_cell.length_a   1.000
_cell.length_b   1.000
_cell.length_c   1.000
_cell.angle_alpha   90.00
_cell.angle_beta   90.00
_cell.angle_gamma   90.00
#
_symmetry.space_group_name_H-M   'P 1'
#
loop_
_entity.id
_entity.type
_entity.pdbx_description
1 polymer ?
#
loop_
_entity_poly.entity_id
_entity_poly.type
_entity_poly.pdbx_seq_one_letter_code
_entity_poly.pdbx_strand_id
1 'polypeptide(L)'
;MDSNLGRGFYEVYNSSKEILKNNQTHLYCNMLDLLANTSKSTPSSVIGKILSVDELVRFWVEDILPLAFDDDSVVQGSAVSALEQGLLTLDISNIPNHSCWNNLKNVIVKEFASRVHQLREDRNQYWHRIWCILVRLLDREILKSASTINLFLSIVELGFRSPDNSVRAEAFTCWHLLIQIFANHNQLSSPKRLKLVC
;
A
#
# COMPACT_ATOMS: atom_id res chain seq x y z
N MET A 1 19.16 22.81 -2.58
CA MET A 1 18.54 22.03 -1.50
C MET A 1 17.94 20.75 -2.05
N ASP A 2 17.10 20.84 -3.09
CA ASP A 2 16.45 19.69 -3.76
C ASP A 2 17.41 18.61 -4.28
N SER A 3 18.57 18.99 -4.80
CA SER A 3 19.59 18.05 -5.28
C SER A 3 20.17 17.14 -4.19
N ASN A 4 20.23 17.60 -2.93
CA ASN A 4 20.79 16.83 -1.83
C ASN A 4 19.76 15.84 -1.26
N LEU A 5 18.49 16.27 -1.16
CA LEU A 5 17.39 15.42 -0.72
C LEU A 5 17.16 14.26 -1.69
N GLY A 6 17.13 14.56 -2.99
CA GLY A 6 17.00 13.53 -4.03
C GLY A 6 18.15 12.52 -4.00
N ARG A 7 19.40 12.99 -3.82
CA ARG A 7 20.56 12.12 -3.67
C ARG A 7 20.44 11.20 -2.44
N GLY A 8 20.01 11.75 -1.30
CA GLY A 8 19.80 10.96 -0.07
C GLY A 8 18.77 9.85 -0.26
N PHE A 9 17.62 10.15 -0.88
CA PHE A 9 16.62 9.11 -1.20
C PHE A 9 17.20 8.04 -2.12
N TYR A 10 17.94 8.43 -3.16
CA TYR A 10 18.53 7.50 -4.12
C TYR A 10 19.59 6.58 -3.50
N GLU A 11 20.41 7.10 -2.60
CA GLU A 11 21.40 6.30 -1.85
C GLU A 11 20.70 5.27 -0.95
N VAL A 12 19.64 5.67 -0.23
CA VAL A 12 18.83 4.74 0.57
C VAL A 12 18.14 3.71 -0.31
N TYR A 13 17.56 4.11 -1.45
CA TYR A 13 16.94 3.20 -2.42
C TYR A 13 17.93 2.13 -2.91
N ASN A 14 19.14 2.52 -3.34
CA ASN A 14 20.16 1.56 -3.80
C ASN A 14 20.64 0.65 -2.68
N SER A 15 20.89 1.22 -1.49
CA SER A 15 21.28 0.43 -0.31
C SER A 15 20.19 -0.58 0.06
N SER A 16 18.93 -0.20 -0.06
CA SER A 16 17.79 -1.08 0.23
C SER A 16 17.76 -2.26 -0.74
N LYS A 17 17.97 -2.01 -2.04
CA LYS A 17 18.07 -3.08 -3.04
C LYS A 17 19.19 -4.07 -2.76
N GLU A 18 20.36 -3.59 -2.34
CA GLU A 18 21.47 -4.48 -1.98
C GLU A 18 21.18 -5.27 -0.69
N ILE A 19 20.57 -4.65 0.32
CA ILE A 19 20.17 -5.31 1.57
C ILE A 19 19.19 -6.46 1.29
N LEU A 20 18.18 -6.21 0.45
CA LEU A 20 17.18 -7.20 0.07
C LEU A 20 17.77 -8.32 -0.77
N LYS A 21 18.59 -7.98 -1.77
CA LYS A 21 19.29 -8.95 -2.62
C LYS A 21 20.19 -9.90 -1.82
N ASN A 22 20.84 -9.39 -0.77
CA ASN A 22 21.70 -10.17 0.11
C ASN A 22 20.95 -10.82 1.29
N ASN A 23 19.63 -10.65 1.38
CA ASN A 23 18.76 -11.14 2.45
C ASN A 23 19.30 -10.81 3.86
N GLN A 24 19.78 -9.57 4.04
CA GLN A 24 20.35 -9.10 5.30
C GLN A 24 19.25 -8.70 6.29
N THR A 25 18.49 -9.68 6.77
CA THR A 25 17.28 -9.47 7.61
C THR A 25 17.52 -8.60 8.84
N HIS A 26 18.70 -8.71 9.46
CA HIS A 26 19.12 -7.87 10.60
C HIS A 26 19.19 -6.36 10.28
N LEU A 27 19.17 -5.97 9.00
CA LEU A 27 19.16 -4.57 8.55
C LEU A 27 17.78 -4.08 8.10
N TYR A 28 16.77 -4.94 8.03
CA TYR A 28 15.47 -4.60 7.43
C TYR A 28 14.78 -3.45 8.15
N CYS A 29 14.69 -3.47 9.48
CA CYS A 29 14.02 -2.39 10.22
C CYS A 29 14.71 -1.04 9.98
N ASN A 30 16.05 -0.99 10.07
CA ASN A 30 16.81 0.24 9.81
C ASN A 30 16.64 0.74 8.37
N MET A 31 16.67 -0.18 7.40
CA MET A 31 16.45 0.13 5.98
C MET A 31 15.06 0.73 5.76
N LEU A 32 14.02 0.09 6.31
CA LEU A 32 12.62 0.52 6.18
C LEU A 32 12.38 1.88 6.86
N ASP A 33 12.96 2.11 8.02
CA ASP A 33 12.87 3.39 8.72
C ASP A 33 13.56 4.51 7.93
N LEU A 34 14.73 4.24 7.33
CA LEU A 34 15.41 5.19 6.45
C LEU A 34 14.58 5.48 5.19
N LEU A 35 13.96 4.46 4.58
CA LEU A 35 13.04 4.65 3.46
C LEU A 35 11.85 5.52 3.85
N ALA A 36 11.20 5.23 4.98
CA ALA A 36 10.07 6.01 5.48
C ALA A 36 10.44 7.50 5.68
N ASN A 37 11.57 7.75 6.33
CA ASN A 37 12.05 9.10 6.62
C ASN A 37 12.47 9.86 5.35
N THR A 38 13.19 9.21 4.45
CA THR A 38 13.63 9.84 3.20
C THR A 38 12.46 10.09 2.25
N SER A 39 11.48 9.18 2.15
CA SER A 39 10.22 9.41 1.42
C SER A 39 9.43 10.58 1.98
N LYS A 40 9.32 10.69 3.30
CA LYS A 40 8.60 11.80 3.96
C LYS A 40 9.26 13.15 3.72
N SER A 41 10.60 13.19 3.69
CA SER A 41 11.38 14.42 3.57
C SER A 41 11.67 14.86 2.13
N THR A 42 11.50 13.97 1.15
CA THR A 42 11.84 14.22 -0.26
C THR A 42 10.59 14.41 -1.09
N PRO A 43 10.39 15.59 -1.74
CA PRO A 43 9.23 15.80 -2.59
C PRO A 43 9.14 14.81 -3.75
N SER A 44 7.93 14.36 -4.11
CA SER A 44 7.70 13.44 -5.22
C SER A 44 8.26 13.95 -6.56
N SER A 45 8.21 15.27 -6.79
CA SER A 45 8.79 15.92 -7.97
C SER A 45 10.31 15.81 -8.06
N VAL A 46 11.00 15.60 -6.94
CA VAL A 46 12.45 15.36 -6.90
C VAL A 46 12.73 13.89 -7.17
N ILE A 47 11.97 12.98 -6.54
CA ILE A 47 12.12 11.53 -6.73
C ILE A 47 11.88 11.14 -8.20
N GLY A 48 10.82 11.68 -8.81
CA GLY A 48 10.49 11.41 -10.22
C GLY A 48 11.50 11.93 -11.25
N LYS A 49 12.48 12.75 -10.85
CA LYS A 49 13.63 13.14 -11.69
C LYS A 49 14.77 12.14 -11.67
N ILE A 50 14.79 11.26 -10.66
CA ILE A 50 15.91 10.35 -10.38
C ILE A 50 15.55 8.92 -10.76
N LEU A 51 14.31 8.52 -10.46
CA LEU A 51 13.78 7.21 -10.78
C LEU A 51 12.59 7.35 -11.71
N SER A 52 12.47 6.44 -12.67
CA SER A 52 11.23 6.31 -13.43
C SER A 52 10.10 5.85 -12.52
N VAL A 53 8.86 6.20 -12.89
CA VAL A 53 7.66 5.72 -12.16
C VAL A 53 7.62 4.19 -12.14
N ASP A 54 7.97 3.55 -13.27
CA ASP A 54 8.03 2.09 -13.39
C ASP A 54 9.01 1.45 -12.39
N GLU A 55 10.19 2.03 -12.19
CA GLU A 55 11.17 1.53 -11.22
C GLU A 55 10.71 1.73 -9.79
N LEU A 56 10.14 2.91 -9.50
CA LEU A 56 9.72 3.26 -8.15
C LEU A 56 8.50 2.43 -7.71
N VAL A 57 7.53 2.23 -8.60
CA VAL A 57 6.34 1.40 -8.31
C VAL A 57 6.74 -0.06 -8.14
N ARG A 58 7.62 -0.60 -9.00
CA ARG A 58 8.15 -1.96 -8.81
C ARG A 58 8.87 -2.10 -7.49
N PHE A 59 9.72 -1.15 -7.11
CA PHE A 59 10.39 -1.19 -5.82
C PHE A 59 9.40 -1.26 -4.64
N TRP A 60 8.40 -0.39 -4.60
CA TRP A 60 7.43 -0.44 -3.49
C TRP A 60 6.57 -1.69 -3.48
N VAL A 61 6.18 -2.22 -4.65
CA VAL A 61 5.21 -3.33 -4.76
C VAL A 61 5.88 -4.72 -4.80
N GLU A 62 7.02 -4.85 -5.46
CA GLU A 62 7.74 -6.13 -5.62
C GLU A 62 8.78 -6.32 -4.51
N ASP A 63 9.46 -5.26 -4.08
CA ASP A 63 10.57 -5.38 -3.11
C ASP A 63 10.10 -5.12 -1.67
N ILE A 64 9.33 -4.06 -1.43
CA ILE A 64 8.96 -3.64 -0.06
C ILE A 64 7.65 -4.24 0.44
N LEU A 65 6.59 -4.28 -0.40
CA LEU A 65 5.28 -4.81 -0.02
C LEU A 65 5.31 -6.24 0.54
N PRO A 66 6.12 -7.19 0.03
CA PRO A 66 6.21 -8.52 0.64
C PRO A 66 6.62 -8.51 2.12
N LEU A 67 7.45 -7.56 2.55
CA LEU A 67 7.88 -7.42 3.94
C LEU A 67 6.76 -6.96 4.87
N ALA A 68 5.69 -6.35 4.34
CA ALA A 68 4.48 -6.06 5.11
C ALA A 68 3.71 -7.31 5.53
N PHE A 69 4.15 -8.48 5.08
CA PHE A 69 3.61 -9.79 5.44
C PHE A 69 4.70 -10.70 6.01
N ASP A 70 5.78 -10.12 6.55
CA ASP A 70 6.82 -10.85 7.27
C ASP A 70 6.26 -11.40 8.60
N ASP A 71 6.79 -12.53 9.04
CA ASP A 71 6.40 -13.18 10.31
C ASP A 71 6.95 -12.39 11.51
N ASP A 72 8.06 -11.66 11.35
CA ASP A 72 8.57 -10.74 12.35
C ASP A 72 7.70 -9.48 12.40
N SER A 73 6.91 -9.35 13.47
CA SER A 73 6.01 -8.22 13.69
C SER A 73 6.68 -6.84 13.70
N VAL A 74 7.99 -6.76 13.99
CA VAL A 74 8.76 -5.52 13.97
C VAL A 74 9.08 -5.14 12.53
N VAL A 75 9.60 -6.10 11.74
CA VAL A 75 9.83 -5.91 10.30
C VAL A 75 8.52 -5.54 9.60
N GLN A 76 7.45 -6.27 9.92
CA GLN A 76 6.11 -6.02 9.38
C GLN A 76 5.65 -4.58 9.67
N GLY A 77 5.78 -4.12 10.92
CA GLY A 77 5.39 -2.76 11.32
C GLY A 77 6.21 -1.66 10.64
N SER A 78 7.53 -1.85 10.52
CA SER A 78 8.41 -0.94 9.79
C SER A 78 8.07 -0.92 8.30
N ALA A 79 7.76 -2.07 7.69
CA ALA A 79 7.43 -2.16 6.27
C ALA A 79 6.11 -1.46 5.94
N VAL A 80 5.09 -1.66 6.78
CA VAL A 80 3.80 -0.96 6.66
C VAL A 80 4.01 0.56 6.77
N SER A 81 4.82 1.00 7.73
CA SER A 81 5.09 2.43 7.92
C SER A 81 5.89 3.03 6.76
N ALA A 82 6.86 2.29 6.21
CA ALA A 82 7.60 2.69 5.02
C ALA A 82 6.71 2.79 3.79
N LEU A 83 5.82 1.82 3.56
CA LEU A 83 4.85 1.85 2.46
C LEU A 83 3.89 3.03 2.56
N GLU A 84 3.35 3.30 3.75
CA GLU A 84 2.47 4.46 3.95
C GLU A 84 3.13 5.78 3.57
N GLN A 85 4.41 5.97 3.89
CA GLN A 85 5.16 7.15 3.45
C GLN A 85 5.54 7.08 1.96
N GLY A 86 5.93 5.90 1.48
CA GLY A 86 6.33 5.66 0.09
C GLY A 86 5.20 5.94 -0.89
N LEU A 87 3.98 5.49 -0.57
CA LEU A 87 2.79 5.72 -1.41
C LEU A 87 2.49 7.21 -1.60
N LEU A 88 2.79 8.07 -0.62
CA LEU A 88 2.60 9.53 -0.74
C LEU A 88 3.56 10.15 -1.77
N THR A 89 4.65 9.45 -2.11
CA THR A 89 5.59 9.89 -3.14
C THR A 89 5.18 9.47 -4.55
N LEU A 90 4.19 8.58 -4.67
CA LEU A 90 3.70 8.04 -5.95
C LEU A 90 2.53 8.86 -6.48
N ASP A 91 2.52 9.13 -7.78
CA ASP A 91 1.31 9.58 -8.47
C ASP A 91 0.43 8.36 -8.80
N ILE A 92 -0.29 7.88 -7.78
CA ILE A 92 -1.18 6.72 -7.84
C ILE A 92 -2.15 6.82 -9.01
N SER A 93 -2.65 8.03 -9.30
CA SER A 93 -3.64 8.25 -10.36
C SER A 93 -3.10 7.97 -11.77
N ASN A 94 -1.78 8.08 -11.94
CA ASN A 94 -1.09 7.89 -13.20
C ASN A 94 -0.42 6.51 -13.31
N ILE A 95 -0.23 5.76 -12.22
CA ILE A 95 0.33 4.39 -12.23
C ILE A 95 -0.31 3.49 -13.31
N PRO A 96 -1.65 3.49 -13.50
CA PRO A 96 -2.27 2.60 -14.47
C PRO A 96 -1.88 2.82 -15.94
N ASN A 97 -1.25 3.95 -16.26
CA ASN A 97 -0.76 4.26 -17.61
C ASN A 97 0.63 3.69 -17.89
N HIS A 98 1.31 3.15 -16.88
CA HIS A 98 2.68 2.64 -17.00
C HIS A 98 2.72 1.14 -17.29
N SER A 99 3.81 0.70 -17.92
CA SER A 99 3.94 -0.65 -18.49
C SER A 99 3.89 -1.76 -17.44
N CYS A 100 4.38 -1.48 -16.22
CA CYS A 100 4.43 -2.46 -15.15
C CYS A 100 3.05 -2.79 -14.54
N TRP A 101 2.06 -1.89 -14.70
CA TRP A 101 0.86 -1.90 -13.87
C TRP A 101 0.04 -3.19 -13.99
N ASN A 102 -0.16 -3.69 -15.21
CA ASN A 102 -1.01 -4.88 -15.41
C ASN A 102 -0.45 -6.11 -14.66
N ASN A 103 0.87 -6.26 -14.62
CA ASN A 103 1.51 -7.36 -13.89
C ASN A 103 1.36 -7.14 -12.38
N LEU A 104 1.67 -5.94 -11.88
CA LEU A 104 1.59 -5.60 -10.46
C LEU A 104 0.17 -5.72 -9.90
N LYS A 105 -0.83 -5.19 -10.63
CA LYS A 105 -2.25 -5.33 -10.31
C LYS A 105 -2.64 -6.80 -10.17
N ASN A 106 -2.19 -7.65 -11.08
CA ASN A 106 -2.50 -9.08 -11.01
C ASN A 106 -1.91 -9.72 -9.75
N VAL A 107 -0.69 -9.36 -9.36
CA VAL A 107 -0.09 -9.81 -8.09
C VAL A 107 -0.91 -9.32 -6.89
N ILE A 108 -1.28 -8.03 -6.86
CA ILE A 108 -2.09 -7.45 -5.77
C ILE A 108 -3.42 -8.20 -5.60
N VAL A 109 -4.15 -8.42 -6.71
CA VAL A 109 -5.49 -9.01 -6.65
C VAL A 109 -5.43 -10.52 -6.40
N LYS A 110 -4.47 -11.25 -6.97
CA LYS A 110 -4.42 -12.72 -6.88
C LYS A 110 -3.69 -13.22 -5.63
N GLU A 111 -2.67 -12.49 -5.18
CA GLU A 111 -1.81 -12.93 -4.08
C GLU A 111 -2.05 -12.10 -2.82
N PHE A 112 -1.84 -10.78 -2.86
CA PHE A 112 -1.85 -9.99 -1.63
C PHE A 112 -3.26 -9.87 -1.01
N ALA A 113 -4.32 -9.91 -1.81
CA ALA A 113 -5.68 -9.91 -1.28
C ALA A 113 -5.98 -11.14 -0.40
N SER A 114 -5.53 -12.34 -0.79
CA SER A 114 -5.73 -13.55 0.01
C SER A 114 -4.86 -13.54 1.27
N ARG A 115 -3.63 -13.00 1.18
CA ARG A 115 -2.76 -12.82 2.35
C ARG A 115 -3.33 -11.83 3.36
N VAL A 116 -3.93 -10.72 2.92
CA VAL A 116 -4.61 -9.78 3.84
C VAL A 116 -5.84 -10.42 4.49
N HIS A 117 -6.59 -11.22 3.75
CA HIS A 117 -7.70 -11.99 4.32
C HIS A 117 -7.20 -12.91 5.44
N GLN A 118 -6.08 -13.62 5.22
CA GLN A 118 -5.46 -14.46 6.24
C GLN A 118 -5.00 -13.66 7.46
N LEU A 119 -4.32 -12.52 7.26
CA LEU A 119 -3.92 -11.64 8.37
C LEU A 119 -5.12 -11.18 9.22
N ARG A 120 -6.28 -10.94 8.60
CA ARG A 120 -7.50 -10.61 9.33
C ARG A 120 -8.00 -11.78 10.18
N GLU A 121 -7.99 -13.00 9.65
CA GLU A 121 -8.38 -14.20 10.41
C GLU A 121 -7.44 -14.44 11.61
N ASP A 122 -6.14 -14.21 11.39
CA ASP A 122 -5.10 -14.34 12.41
C ASP A 122 -5.08 -13.17 13.41
N ARG A 123 -5.99 -12.19 13.25
CA ARG A 123 -6.09 -10.97 14.07
C ARG A 123 -4.77 -10.18 14.13
N ASN A 124 -4.02 -10.18 13.03
CA ASN A 124 -2.79 -9.43 12.92
C ASN A 124 -3.07 -7.93 13.01
N GLN A 125 -2.44 -7.21 13.94
CA GLN A 125 -2.68 -5.78 14.18
C GLN A 125 -2.51 -4.85 12.95
N TYR A 126 -1.81 -5.28 11.90
CA TYR A 126 -1.55 -4.48 10.71
C TYR A 126 -2.47 -4.79 9.53
N TRP A 127 -3.39 -5.76 9.65
CA TRP A 127 -4.25 -6.23 8.53
C TRP A 127 -4.96 -5.06 7.83
N HIS A 128 -5.51 -4.12 8.61
CA HIS A 128 -6.30 -3.00 8.10
C HIS A 128 -5.44 -1.95 7.40
N ARG A 129 -4.21 -1.72 7.89
CA ARG A 129 -3.24 -0.80 7.27
C ARG A 129 -2.76 -1.36 5.94
N ILE A 130 -2.44 -2.65 5.89
CA ILE A 130 -2.04 -3.33 4.66
C ILE A 130 -3.20 -3.33 3.66
N TRP A 131 -4.42 -3.62 4.10
CA TRP A 131 -5.62 -3.49 3.27
C TRP A 131 -5.72 -2.08 2.67
N CYS A 132 -5.50 -1.03 3.48
CA CYS A 132 -5.53 0.35 3.01
C CYS A 132 -4.44 0.65 1.97
N ILE A 133 -3.23 0.12 2.15
CA ILE A 133 -2.13 0.26 1.18
C ILE A 133 -2.53 -0.37 -0.16
N LEU A 134 -3.06 -1.60 -0.16
CA LEU A 134 -3.47 -2.29 -1.40
C LEU A 134 -4.60 -1.56 -2.11
N VAL A 135 -5.61 -1.10 -1.36
CA VAL A 135 -6.76 -0.38 -1.92
C VAL A 135 -6.34 0.99 -2.46
N ARG A 136 -5.41 1.69 -1.80
CA ARG A 136 -4.81 2.93 -2.35
C ARG A 136 -4.05 2.67 -3.64
N LEU A 137 -3.25 1.60 -3.73
CA LEU A 137 -2.54 1.26 -4.97
C LEU A 137 -3.52 0.98 -6.12
N LEU A 138 -4.63 0.29 -5.83
CA LEU A 138 -5.64 -0.02 -6.85
C LEU A 138 -6.46 1.20 -7.27
N ASP A 139 -6.78 2.12 -6.37
CA ASP A 139 -7.51 3.39 -6.61
C ASP A 139 -8.63 3.27 -7.67
N ARG A 140 -8.45 3.79 -8.88
CA ARG A 140 -9.46 3.72 -9.95
C ARG A 140 -9.83 2.29 -10.36
N GLU A 141 -8.96 1.30 -10.17
CA GLU A 141 -9.22 -0.09 -10.54
C GLU A 141 -10.33 -0.72 -9.71
N ILE A 142 -10.49 -0.36 -8.43
CA ILE A 142 -11.61 -0.84 -7.61
C ILE A 142 -12.96 -0.29 -8.10
N LEU A 143 -12.94 0.80 -8.88
CA LEU A 143 -14.13 1.40 -9.46
C LEU A 143 -14.55 0.72 -10.76
N LYS A 144 -13.58 0.20 -11.52
CA LYS A 144 -13.79 -0.42 -12.85
C LYS A 144 -14.42 -1.80 -12.78
N SER A 145 -14.15 -2.57 -11.72
CA SER A 145 -14.63 -3.94 -11.58
C SER A 145 -15.31 -4.20 -10.24
N ALA A 146 -16.57 -4.66 -10.30
CA ALA A 146 -17.29 -5.14 -9.14
C ALA A 146 -16.60 -6.34 -8.47
N SER A 147 -15.92 -7.21 -9.24
CA SER A 147 -15.24 -8.37 -8.65
C SER A 147 -14.04 -7.96 -7.80
N THR A 148 -13.25 -6.98 -8.27
CA THR A 148 -12.08 -6.48 -7.53
C THR A 148 -12.49 -5.86 -6.22
N ILE A 149 -13.47 -4.95 -6.23
CA ILE A 149 -13.91 -4.33 -4.98
C ILE A 149 -14.56 -5.34 -4.02
N ASN A 150 -15.37 -6.27 -4.53
CA ASN A 150 -16.03 -7.27 -3.68
C ASN A 150 -15.03 -8.18 -2.96
N LEU A 151 -13.87 -8.45 -3.57
CA LEU A 151 -12.77 -9.19 -2.94
C LEU A 151 -12.23 -8.47 -1.69
N PHE A 152 -12.06 -7.15 -1.75
CA PHE A 152 -11.59 -6.37 -0.61
C PHE A 152 -12.71 -6.09 0.41
N LEU A 153 -13.95 -5.96 -0.05
CA LEU A 153 -15.12 -5.76 0.80
C LEU A 153 -15.40 -6.96 1.69
N SER A 154 -15.26 -8.18 1.19
CA SER A 154 -15.51 -9.38 1.99
C SER A 154 -14.63 -9.43 3.25
N ILE A 155 -13.39 -8.95 3.17
CA ILE A 155 -12.47 -8.84 4.31
C ILE A 155 -12.99 -7.83 5.35
N VAL A 156 -13.43 -6.65 4.90
CA VAL A 156 -13.95 -5.59 5.78
C VAL A 156 -15.27 -6.02 6.44
N GLU A 157 -16.15 -6.69 5.69
CA GLU A 157 -17.41 -7.23 6.22
C GLU A 157 -17.18 -8.25 7.34
N LEU A 158 -16.16 -9.10 7.21
CA LEU A 158 -15.74 -9.99 8.31
C LEU A 158 -15.27 -9.17 9.52
N GLY A 159 -14.54 -8.08 9.30
CA GLY A 159 -14.16 -7.14 10.35
C GLY A 159 -15.36 -6.56 11.10
N PHE A 160 -16.40 -6.12 10.39
CA PHE A 160 -17.64 -5.59 11.00
C PHE A 160 -18.41 -6.61 11.83
N ARG A 161 -18.39 -7.88 11.41
CA ARG A 161 -19.03 -9.00 12.13
C ARG A 161 -18.21 -9.48 13.34
N SER A 162 -17.02 -8.94 13.56
CA SER A 162 -16.16 -9.33 14.68
C SER A 162 -16.79 -8.95 16.04
N PRO A 163 -16.70 -9.82 17.07
CA PRO A 163 -17.08 -9.45 18.43
C PRO A 163 -16.07 -8.49 19.08
N ASP A 164 -14.86 -8.36 18.52
CA ASP A 164 -13.81 -7.49 19.01
C ASP A 164 -14.02 -6.03 18.55
N ASN A 165 -14.11 -5.10 19.51
CA ASN A 165 -14.25 -3.67 19.25
C ASN A 165 -13.08 -3.09 18.45
N SER A 166 -11.85 -3.56 18.70
CA SER A 166 -10.67 -3.11 17.98
C SER A 166 -10.77 -3.45 16.50
N VAL A 167 -11.10 -4.71 16.20
CA VAL A 167 -11.26 -5.19 14.82
C VAL A 167 -12.38 -4.45 14.08
N ARG A 168 -13.46 -4.10 14.78
CA ARG A 168 -14.54 -3.28 14.19
C ARG A 168 -14.06 -1.85 13.88
N ALA A 169 -13.30 -1.22 14.78
CA ALA A 169 -12.74 0.11 14.55
C ALA A 169 -11.76 0.14 13.37
N GLU A 170 -10.94 -0.90 13.23
CA GLU A 170 -10.05 -1.13 12.10
C GLU A 170 -10.82 -1.29 10.78
N ALA A 171 -11.91 -2.07 10.79
CA ALA A 171 -12.80 -2.22 9.64
C ALA A 171 -13.46 -0.89 9.24
N PHE A 172 -13.86 -0.06 10.21
CA PHE A 172 -14.35 1.30 9.93
C PHE A 172 -13.28 2.20 9.30
N THR A 173 -12.00 2.02 9.65
CA THR A 173 -10.88 2.73 9.03
C THR A 173 -10.75 2.36 7.55
N CYS A 174 -10.78 1.06 7.22
CA CYS A 174 -10.81 0.57 5.84
C CYS A 174 -12.01 1.12 5.06
N TRP A 175 -13.19 1.09 5.69
CA TRP A 175 -14.41 1.62 5.11
C TRP A 175 -14.31 3.11 4.81
N HIS A 176 -13.83 3.90 5.76
CA HIS A 176 -13.64 5.34 5.58
C HIS A 176 -12.77 5.66 4.37
N LEU A 177 -11.65 4.93 4.17
CA LEU A 177 -10.82 5.07 2.99
C LEU A 177 -11.59 4.79 1.70
N LEU A 178 -12.43 3.75 1.67
CA LEU A 178 -13.23 3.42 0.50
C LEU A 178 -14.19 4.56 0.12
N ILE A 179 -14.84 5.17 1.13
CA ILE A 179 -15.70 6.34 0.95
C ILE A 179 -14.90 7.51 0.36
N GLN A 180 -13.71 7.76 0.88
CA GLN A 180 -12.82 8.82 0.37
C GLN A 180 -12.48 8.59 -1.10
N ILE A 181 -12.14 7.37 -1.50
CA ILE A 181 -11.85 7.05 -2.90
C ILE A 181 -13.09 7.29 -3.78
N PHE A 182 -14.27 6.84 -3.34
CA PHE A 182 -15.51 7.06 -4.10
C PHE A 182 -15.85 8.54 -4.24
N ALA A 183 -15.64 9.34 -3.18
CA ALA A 183 -15.83 10.77 -3.21
C ALA A 183 -14.87 11.44 -4.21
N ASN A 184 -13.58 11.10 -4.15
CA ASN A 184 -12.53 11.68 -4.99
C ASN A 184 -12.76 11.42 -6.50
N HIS A 185 -13.41 10.30 -6.85
CA HIS A 185 -13.75 9.96 -8.24
C HIS A 185 -15.22 10.20 -8.59
N ASN A 186 -15.93 11.03 -7.82
CA ASN A 186 -17.33 11.43 -8.03
C ASN A 186 -18.32 10.24 -8.18
N GLN A 187 -18.02 9.11 -7.54
CA GLN A 187 -18.82 7.88 -7.63
C GLN A 187 -20.01 7.87 -6.65
N LEU A 188 -20.06 8.78 -5.68
CA LEU A 188 -21.15 8.84 -4.69
C LEU A 188 -22.50 9.28 -5.29
N SER A 189 -22.50 9.87 -6.48
CA SER A 189 -23.71 10.21 -7.23
C SER A 189 -24.41 8.97 -7.81
N SER A 190 -23.70 7.84 -7.93
CA SER A 190 -24.28 6.58 -8.42
C SER A 190 -25.14 5.93 -7.33
N PRO A 191 -26.46 5.71 -7.57
CA PRO A 191 -27.33 5.09 -6.57
C PRO A 191 -26.85 3.73 -6.08
N LYS A 192 -26.15 2.96 -6.93
CA LYS A 192 -25.56 1.67 -6.56
C LYS A 192 -24.39 1.83 -5.58
N ARG A 193 -23.53 2.82 -5.80
CA ARG A 193 -22.37 3.08 -4.93
C ARG A 193 -22.79 3.79 -3.65
N LEU A 194 -23.77 4.69 -3.71
CA LEU A 194 -24.36 5.32 -2.53
C LEU A 194 -25.00 4.27 -1.61
N LYS A 195 -25.78 3.34 -2.15
CA LYS A 195 -26.34 2.20 -1.38
C LYS A 195 -25.29 1.25 -0.81
N LEU A 196 -24.10 1.20 -1.39
CA LEU A 196 -23.02 0.39 -0.85
C LEU A 196 -22.40 1.06 0.37
N VAL A 197 -22.33 2.40 0.37
CA VAL A 197 -21.64 3.19 1.38
C VAL A 197 -22.52 3.62 2.56
N CYS A 198 -23.82 3.80 2.32
CA CYS A 198 -24.84 4.20 3.29
C CYS A 198 -25.57 2.98 3.87
#